data_AF-A0A2S6NKC5-F1
#
_entry.id   AF-A0A2S6NKC5-F1
#
_cell.length_a   1.000
_cell.length_b   1.000
_cell.length_c   1.000
_cell.angle_alpha   90.00
_cell.angle_beta   90.00
_cell.angle_gamma   90.00
#
_symmetry.space_group_name_H-M   'P 1'
#
loop_
_entity.id
_entity.type
_entity.pdbx_description
1 polymer ?
#
loop_
_entity_poly.entity_id
_entity_poly.type
_entity_poly.pdbx_seq_one_letter_code
_entity_poly.pdbx_strand_id
1 'polypeptide(L)'
;MDATTRDWLVIVCSLAGLCANLTILIIVFKVGTPHRAVNSVRAGRKEAYTIILGLAAHAGDCFNSALIRQKLLRSRPDNPEIGVQVDEDLANGWAALEELGHRLQGEQLICSESIVALFSDARNKHFWNAESLFRLHGHAALDLDALNKQTKDLVAKLKQRCRREIGLTVR
;
A
#
# COMPACT_ATOMS: atom_id res chain seq x y z
N MET A 1 -14.25 -55.46 -23.24
CA MET A 1 -14.39 -54.34 -22.28
C MET A 1 -14.34 -53.08 -23.14
N ASP A 2 -15.48 -52.41 -23.28
CA ASP A 2 -15.62 -51.27 -24.21
C ASP A 2 -14.66 -50.13 -23.84
N ALA A 3 -14.13 -49.46 -24.87
CA ALA A 3 -13.17 -48.36 -24.71
C ALA A 3 -13.71 -47.26 -23.77
N THR A 4 -15.02 -47.02 -23.81
CA THR A 4 -15.72 -46.09 -22.93
C THR A 4 -15.66 -46.50 -21.46
N THR A 5 -15.77 -47.79 -21.12
CA THR A 5 -15.70 -48.25 -19.72
C THR A 5 -14.29 -48.07 -19.14
N ARG A 6 -13.25 -48.22 -19.97
CA ARG A 6 -11.86 -48.01 -19.57
C ARG A 6 -11.57 -46.53 -19.31
N ASP A 7 -12.09 -45.63 -20.14
CA ASP A 7 -11.95 -44.18 -19.95
C ASP A 7 -12.67 -43.68 -18.69
N TRP A 8 -13.87 -44.20 -18.41
CA TRP A 8 -14.58 -43.88 -17.16
C TRP A 8 -13.82 -44.34 -15.92
N LEU A 9 -13.18 -45.51 -15.96
CA LEU A 9 -12.38 -46.03 -14.85
C LEU A 9 -11.11 -45.19 -14.62
N VAL A 10 -10.45 -44.73 -15.69
CA VAL A 10 -9.29 -43.84 -15.61
C VAL A 10 -9.69 -42.47 -15.05
N ILE A 11 -10.84 -41.92 -15.47
CA ILE A 11 -11.36 -40.66 -14.95
C ILE A 11 -11.71 -40.80 -13.46
N VAL A 12 -12.38 -41.88 -13.05
CA VAL A 12 -12.74 -42.13 -11.64
C VAL A 12 -11.48 -42.35 -10.78
N CYS A 13 -10.48 -43.08 -11.27
CA CYS A 13 -9.21 -43.25 -10.53
C CYS A 13 -8.39 -41.96 -10.47
N SER A 14 -8.43 -41.13 -11.50
CA SER A 14 -7.76 -39.82 -11.51
C SER A 14 -8.47 -38.83 -10.58
N LEU A 15 -9.80 -38.84 -10.52
CA LEU A 15 -10.61 -38.08 -9.55
C LEU A 15 -10.39 -38.58 -8.12
N ALA A 16 -10.29 -39.89 -7.89
CA ALA A 16 -9.98 -40.44 -6.58
C ALA A 16 -8.56 -40.08 -6.13
N GLY A 17 -7.58 -40.05 -7.06
CA GLY A 17 -6.22 -39.57 -6.80
C GLY A 17 -6.17 -38.06 -6.51
N LEU A 18 -6.95 -37.25 -7.24
CA LEU A 18 -7.09 -35.81 -6.98
C LEU A 18 -7.77 -35.54 -5.63
N CYS A 19 -8.83 -36.29 -5.30
CA CYS A 19 -9.51 -36.22 -4.01
C CYS A 19 -8.62 -36.73 -2.88
N ALA A 20 -7.81 -37.77 -3.08
CA ALA A 20 -6.85 -38.25 -2.09
C ALA A 20 -5.71 -37.23 -1.86
N ASN A 21 -5.21 -36.56 -2.90
CA ASN A 21 -4.23 -35.48 -2.75
C ASN A 21 -4.83 -34.25 -2.04
N LEU A 22 -6.10 -33.91 -2.32
CA LEU A 22 -6.82 -32.88 -1.58
C LEU A 22 -7.09 -33.30 -0.12
N THR A 23 -7.34 -34.58 0.14
CA THR A 23 -7.65 -35.09 1.49
C THR A 23 -6.39 -35.26 2.34
N ILE A 24 -5.24 -35.62 1.75
CA ILE A 24 -3.95 -35.63 2.45
C ILE A 24 -3.54 -34.20 2.85
N LEU A 25 -3.79 -33.20 1.99
CA LEU A 25 -3.63 -31.79 2.36
C LEU A 25 -4.58 -31.37 3.50
N ILE A 26 -5.76 -32.00 3.62
CA ILE A 26 -6.74 -31.71 4.69
C ILE A 26 -6.41 -32.46 6.00
N ILE A 27 -5.81 -33.66 5.94
CA ILE A 27 -5.50 -34.48 7.12
C ILE A 27 -4.16 -34.07 7.76
N VAL A 28 -3.15 -33.66 6.98
CA VAL A 28 -1.93 -33.05 7.54
C VAL A 28 -2.25 -31.71 8.24
N PHE A 29 -3.36 -31.06 7.87
CA PHE A 29 -3.86 -29.85 8.54
C PHE A 29 -4.53 -30.09 9.91
N LYS A 30 -4.81 -31.34 10.32
CA LYS A 30 -5.64 -31.63 11.49
C LYS A 30 -4.91 -32.17 12.73
N VAL A 31 -3.62 -32.48 12.66
CA VAL A 31 -2.86 -33.09 13.78
C VAL A 31 -1.82 -32.12 14.39
N GLY A 32 -1.79 -30.85 13.99
CA GLY A 32 -1.00 -29.81 14.65
C GLY A 32 -1.76 -28.49 14.70
N THR A 33 -2.51 -28.23 15.77
CA THR A 33 -3.08 -26.90 16.06
C THR A 33 -1.94 -25.87 16.24
N PRO A 34 -2.03 -24.58 15.81
CA PRO A 34 -3.22 -23.78 15.48
C PRO A 34 -3.08 -22.95 14.17
N HIS A 35 -3.47 -23.45 12.99
CA HIS A 35 -3.34 -22.69 11.73
C HIS A 35 -4.49 -21.71 11.41
N ARG A 36 -5.65 -21.81 12.09
CA ARG A 36 -6.79 -20.90 11.86
C ARG A 36 -6.54 -19.47 12.39
N ALA A 37 -5.75 -19.30 13.45
CA ALA A 37 -5.37 -17.99 13.97
C ALA A 37 -4.30 -17.30 13.10
N VAL A 38 -3.40 -18.06 12.49
CA VAL A 38 -2.33 -17.52 11.64
C VAL A 38 -2.89 -16.97 10.32
N ASN A 39 -3.94 -17.59 9.77
CA ASN A 39 -4.60 -17.13 8.55
C ASN A 39 -5.40 -15.84 8.73
N SER A 40 -6.07 -15.64 9.87
CA SER A 40 -6.79 -14.38 10.14
C SER A 40 -5.83 -13.21 10.38
N VAL A 41 -4.73 -13.43 11.11
CA VAL A 41 -3.69 -12.41 11.33
C VAL A 41 -2.99 -12.05 10.02
N ARG A 42 -2.66 -13.03 9.17
CA ARG A 42 -2.04 -12.78 7.87
C ARG A 42 -2.98 -12.05 6.91
N ALA A 43 -4.26 -12.41 6.90
CA ALA A 43 -5.28 -11.70 6.11
C ALA A 43 -5.48 -10.27 6.61
N GLY A 44 -5.59 -10.05 7.93
CA GLY A 44 -5.70 -8.72 8.54
C GLY A 44 -4.47 -7.84 8.27
N ARG A 45 -3.26 -8.41 8.31
CA ARG A 45 -2.02 -7.69 7.90
C ARG A 45 -2.03 -7.30 6.43
N LYS A 46 -2.52 -8.15 5.54
CA LYS A 46 -2.61 -7.85 4.11
C LYS A 46 -3.57 -6.68 3.85
N GLU A 47 -4.71 -6.66 4.51
CA GLU A 47 -5.68 -5.57 4.43
C GLU A 47 -5.07 -4.26 4.97
N ALA A 48 -4.44 -4.32 6.14
CA ALA A 48 -3.74 -3.19 6.73
C ALA A 48 -2.67 -2.59 5.80
N TYR A 49 -1.82 -3.42 5.20
CA TYR A 49 -0.81 -2.96 4.27
C TYR A 49 -1.40 -2.43 2.96
N THR A 50 -2.56 -2.93 2.53
CA THR A 50 -3.25 -2.41 1.36
C THR A 50 -3.75 -0.99 1.63
N ILE A 51 -4.33 -0.73 2.81
CA ILE A 51 -4.75 0.60 3.25
C ILE A 51 -3.55 1.55 3.32
N ILE A 52 -2.44 1.12 3.94
CA ILE A 52 -1.20 1.93 4.04
C ILE A 52 -0.68 2.32 2.67
N LEU A 53 -0.58 1.35 1.75
CA LEU A 53 -0.09 1.60 0.41
C LEU A 53 -1.05 2.47 -0.40
N GLY A 54 -2.36 2.34 -0.17
CA GLY A 54 -3.39 3.18 -0.78
C GLY A 54 -3.26 4.64 -0.37
N LEU A 55 -3.17 4.92 0.93
CA LEU A 55 -3.02 6.29 1.46
C LEU A 55 -1.69 6.93 1.01
N ALA A 56 -0.59 6.17 1.07
CA ALA A 56 0.71 6.68 0.63
C ALA A 56 0.72 6.96 -0.89
N ALA A 57 0.09 6.09 -1.69
CA ALA A 57 -0.05 6.31 -3.13
C ALA A 57 -0.92 7.53 -3.44
N HIS A 58 -2.06 7.68 -2.74
CA HIS A 58 -2.94 8.83 -2.90
C HIS A 58 -2.22 10.15 -2.59
N ALA A 59 -1.45 10.21 -1.49
CA ALA A 59 -0.61 11.36 -1.20
C ALA A 59 0.40 11.65 -2.32
N GLY A 60 1.03 10.60 -2.87
CA GLY A 60 1.94 10.71 -4.02
C GLY A 60 1.28 11.28 -5.27
N ASP A 61 0.06 10.84 -5.57
CA ASP A 61 -0.70 11.32 -6.73
C ASP A 61 -1.09 12.79 -6.57
N CYS A 62 -1.57 13.18 -5.39
CA CYS A 62 -1.87 14.57 -5.03
C CYS A 62 -0.65 15.49 -5.19
N PHE A 63 0.50 15.14 -4.62
CA PHE A 63 1.71 15.97 -4.77
C PHE A 63 2.23 16.02 -6.21
N ASN A 64 2.09 14.93 -6.97
CA ASN A 64 2.46 14.92 -8.37
C ASN A 64 1.50 15.79 -9.21
N SER A 65 0.20 15.78 -8.90
CA SER A 65 -0.79 16.69 -9.50
C SER A 65 -0.45 18.15 -9.20
N ALA A 66 -0.20 18.49 -7.94
CA ALA A 66 0.25 19.82 -7.52
C ALA A 66 1.50 20.27 -8.29
N LEU A 67 2.50 19.39 -8.43
CA LEU A 67 3.72 19.68 -9.20
C LEU A 67 3.43 19.99 -10.67
N ILE A 68 2.57 19.20 -11.33
CA ILE A 68 2.20 19.40 -12.73
C ILE A 68 1.46 20.74 -12.89
N ARG A 69 0.51 21.03 -12.00
CA ARG A 69 -0.25 22.28 -12.00
C ARG A 69 0.64 23.49 -11.71
N GLN A 70 1.62 23.39 -10.82
CA GLN A 70 2.61 24.44 -10.59
C GLN A 70 3.41 24.74 -11.86
N LYS A 71 3.81 23.70 -12.60
CA LYS A 71 4.51 23.86 -13.89
C LYS A 71 3.60 24.49 -14.94
N LEU A 72 2.31 24.15 -14.94
CA LEU A 72 1.32 24.77 -15.81
C LEU A 72 1.10 26.25 -15.47
N LEU A 73 0.99 26.62 -14.19
CA LEU A 73 0.82 28.00 -13.74
C LEU A 73 1.97 28.90 -14.23
N ARG A 74 3.22 28.39 -14.22
CA ARG A 74 4.38 29.12 -14.78
C ARG A 74 4.23 29.43 -16.27
N SER A 75 3.55 28.57 -17.03
CA SER A 75 3.29 28.78 -18.46
C SER A 75 2.01 29.58 -18.75
N ARG A 76 1.12 29.69 -17.76
CA ARG A 76 -0.20 30.36 -17.85
C ARG A 76 -0.46 31.17 -16.58
N PRO A 77 0.32 32.23 -16.33
CA PRO A 77 0.26 32.98 -15.07
C PRO A 77 -1.09 33.70 -14.85
N ASP A 78 -1.82 33.97 -15.93
CA ASP A 78 -3.08 34.71 -15.90
C ASP A 78 -4.29 33.86 -15.44
N ASN A 79 -4.07 32.58 -15.12
CA ASN A 79 -5.12 31.69 -14.60
C ASN A 79 -4.91 31.39 -13.11
N PRO A 80 -5.47 32.21 -12.20
CA PRO A 80 -5.30 32.05 -10.75
C PRO A 80 -5.97 30.79 -10.19
N GLU A 81 -6.94 30.19 -10.91
CA GLU A 81 -7.61 28.95 -10.48
C GLU A 81 -6.62 27.78 -10.39
N ILE A 82 -5.55 27.80 -11.20
CA ILE A 82 -4.50 26.78 -11.13
C ILE A 82 -3.81 26.84 -9.76
N GLY A 83 -3.56 28.03 -9.22
CA GLY A 83 -2.96 28.19 -7.89
C GLY A 83 -3.84 27.62 -6.78
N VAL A 84 -5.15 27.88 -6.84
CA VAL A 84 -6.13 27.29 -5.90
C VAL A 84 -6.09 25.76 -5.97
N GLN A 85 -6.08 25.19 -7.17
CA GLN A 85 -6.00 23.74 -7.36
C GLN A 85 -4.68 23.13 -6.86
N VAL A 86 -3.55 23.87 -6.94
CA VAL A 86 -2.28 23.43 -6.34
C VAL A 86 -2.43 23.33 -4.82
N ASP A 87 -2.99 24.35 -4.18
CA ASP A 87 -3.19 24.35 -2.73
C ASP A 87 -4.17 23.24 -2.29
N GLU A 88 -5.23 22.98 -3.05
CA GLU A 88 -6.16 21.87 -2.82
C GLU A 88 -5.46 20.51 -2.93
N ASP A 89 -4.70 20.28 -4.01
CA ASP A 89 -3.94 19.04 -4.21
C ASP A 89 -2.94 18.83 -3.06
N LEU A 90 -2.24 19.88 -2.62
CA LEU A 90 -1.33 19.82 -1.48
C LEU A 90 -2.06 19.49 -0.17
N ALA A 91 -3.17 20.17 0.13
CA ALA A 91 -3.96 19.93 1.33
C ALA A 91 -4.47 18.47 1.39
N ASN A 92 -4.98 17.94 0.28
CA ASN A 92 -5.40 16.54 0.18
C ASN A 92 -4.23 15.57 0.37
N GLY A 93 -3.06 15.87 -0.21
CA GLY A 93 -1.86 15.05 -0.03
C GLY A 93 -1.38 15.00 1.42
N TRP A 94 -1.42 16.14 2.13
CA TRP A 94 -1.09 16.20 3.55
C TRP A 94 -2.11 15.47 4.41
N ALA A 95 -3.41 15.65 4.15
CA ALA A 95 -4.46 14.93 4.86
C ALA A 95 -4.30 13.41 4.74
N ALA A 96 -3.92 12.90 3.55
CA ALA A 96 -3.65 11.48 3.35
C ALA A 96 -2.43 10.98 4.17
N LEU A 97 -1.36 11.78 4.27
CA LEU A 97 -0.21 11.45 5.12
C LEU A 97 -0.55 11.53 6.61
N GLU A 98 -1.36 12.50 7.02
CA GLU A 98 -1.84 12.63 8.39
C GLU A 98 -2.71 11.43 8.77
N GLU A 99 -3.66 11.03 7.93
CA GLU A 99 -4.47 9.84 8.11
C GLU A 99 -3.61 8.58 8.18
N LEU A 100 -2.61 8.43 7.32
CA LEU A 100 -1.65 7.33 7.39
C LEU A 100 -0.94 7.30 8.75
N GLY A 101 -0.48 8.46 9.24
CA GLY A 101 0.13 8.57 10.57
C GLY A 101 -0.82 8.16 11.68
N HIS A 102 -2.07 8.64 11.66
CA HIS A 102 -3.08 8.26 12.64
C HIS A 102 -3.40 6.77 12.63
N ARG A 103 -3.51 6.14 11.45
CA ARG A 103 -3.76 4.71 11.34
C ARG A 103 -2.58 3.85 11.81
N LEU A 104 -1.36 4.35 11.65
CA LEU A 104 -0.15 3.68 12.15
C LEU A 104 0.02 3.82 13.67
N GLN A 105 -0.37 4.97 14.25
CA GLN A 105 -0.28 5.22 15.69
C GLN A 105 -1.48 4.68 16.49
N GLY A 106 -2.68 4.72 15.91
CA GLY A 106 -3.94 4.43 16.60
C GLY A 106 -4.27 2.95 16.77
N GLU A 107 -3.30 2.05 16.70
CA GLU A 107 -3.45 0.59 16.85
C GLU A 107 -4.48 -0.10 15.90
N GLN A 108 -5.12 0.65 15.00
CA GLN A 108 -6.14 0.12 14.07
C GLN A 108 -5.57 -0.87 13.06
N LEU A 109 -4.27 -0.81 12.80
CA LEU A 109 -3.59 -1.66 11.83
C LEU A 109 -2.61 -2.58 12.54
N ILE A 110 -2.78 -3.90 12.35
CA ILE A 110 -1.79 -4.89 12.76
C ILE A 110 -0.57 -4.71 11.85
N CYS A 111 0.38 -3.86 12.23
CA CYS A 111 1.57 -3.51 11.46
C CYS A 111 2.84 -3.80 12.25
N SER A 112 3.95 -4.01 11.56
CA SER A 112 5.24 -4.17 12.22
C SER A 112 5.78 -2.81 12.70
N GLU A 113 6.56 -2.84 13.77
CA GLU A 113 7.31 -1.67 14.25
C GLU A 113 8.20 -1.07 13.16
N SER A 114 8.70 -1.90 12.23
CA SER A 114 9.55 -1.42 11.15
C SER A 114 8.82 -0.58 10.09
N ILE A 115 7.53 -0.85 9.84
CA ILE A 115 6.71 0.00 8.95
C ILE A 115 6.41 1.33 9.64
N VAL A 116 6.06 1.27 10.93
CA VAL A 116 5.81 2.48 11.75
C VAL A 116 7.05 3.37 11.80
N ALA A 117 8.22 2.78 12.11
CA ALA A 117 9.49 3.52 12.16
C ALA A 117 9.85 4.15 10.81
N LEU A 118 9.64 3.44 9.70
CA LEU A 118 9.91 3.95 8.36
C LEU A 118 9.08 5.19 8.03
N PHE A 119 7.79 5.17 8.36
CA PHE A 119 6.92 6.32 8.16
C PHE A 119 7.29 7.48 9.10
N SER A 120 7.50 7.19 10.39
CA SER A 120 7.89 8.21 11.39
C SER A 120 9.19 8.92 11.01
N ASP A 121 10.20 8.18 10.56
CA ASP A 121 11.46 8.75 10.07
C ASP A 121 11.25 9.66 8.86
N ALA A 122 10.44 9.23 7.90
CA ALA A 122 10.14 10.04 6.72
C ALA A 122 9.36 11.31 7.11
N ARG A 123 8.36 11.20 7.98
CA ARG A 123 7.57 12.33 8.49
C ARG A 123 8.46 13.38 9.15
N ASN A 124 9.34 12.95 10.05
CA ASN A 124 10.22 13.85 10.79
C ASN A 124 11.29 14.51 9.91
N LYS A 125 11.84 13.79 8.93
CA LYS A 125 12.96 14.28 8.11
C LYS A 125 12.53 15.10 6.90
N HIS A 126 11.39 14.76 6.29
CA HIS A 126 11.05 15.23 4.95
C HIS A 126 9.75 16.04 4.93
N PHE A 127 8.74 15.61 5.68
CA PHE A 127 7.39 16.15 5.52
C PHE A 127 7.03 17.25 6.53
N TRP A 128 7.48 17.14 7.78
CA TRP A 128 7.12 18.10 8.84
C TRP A 128 7.43 19.55 8.47
N ASN A 129 8.65 19.81 7.99
CA ASN A 129 9.06 21.16 7.61
C ASN A 129 8.32 21.67 6.37
N ALA A 130 8.13 20.80 5.37
CA ALA A 130 7.41 21.15 4.15
C ALA A 130 5.94 21.48 4.44
N GLU A 131 5.27 20.69 5.27
CA GLU A 131 3.90 20.94 5.71
C GLU A 131 3.78 22.26 6.48
N SER A 132 4.73 22.53 7.38
CA SER A 132 4.77 23.79 8.14
C SER A 132 4.91 25.01 7.22
N LEU A 133 5.81 24.93 6.24
CA LEU A 133 5.99 25.99 5.24
C LEU A 133 4.75 26.19 4.39
N PHE A 134 4.09 25.12 3.96
CA PHE A 134 2.85 25.17 3.22
C PHE A 134 1.76 25.92 4.00
N ARG A 135 1.56 25.58 5.28
CA ARG A 135 0.55 26.23 6.12
C ARG A 135 0.82 27.73 6.34
N LEU A 136 2.08 28.15 6.33
CA LEU A 136 2.48 29.54 6.57
C LEU A 136 2.52 30.39 5.29
N HIS A 137 2.91 29.81 4.16
CA HIS A 137 3.27 30.54 2.95
C HIS A 137 2.61 30.01 1.66
N GLY A 138 1.72 29.02 1.79
CA GLY A 138 1.09 28.34 0.66
C GLY A 138 2.08 27.57 -0.22
N HIS A 139 1.63 27.21 -1.41
CA HIS A 139 2.46 26.46 -2.37
C HIS A 139 3.71 27.21 -2.85
N ALA A 140 3.75 28.54 -2.76
CA ALA A 140 4.84 29.37 -3.31
C ALA A 140 6.20 29.12 -2.64
N ALA A 141 6.21 28.69 -1.37
CA ALA A 141 7.43 28.45 -0.60
C ALA A 141 7.96 27.00 -0.69
N LEU A 142 7.28 26.13 -1.44
CA LEU A 142 7.59 24.71 -1.49
C LEU A 142 8.45 24.34 -2.70
N ASP A 143 9.46 23.51 -2.46
CA ASP A 143 10.09 22.71 -3.51
C ASP A 143 9.24 21.46 -3.79
N LEU A 144 8.29 21.60 -4.72
CA LEU A 144 7.38 20.52 -5.10
C LEU A 144 8.08 19.35 -5.81
N ASP A 145 9.21 19.59 -6.47
CA ASP A 145 9.99 18.50 -7.10
C ASP A 145 10.66 17.66 -6.00
N ALA A 146 11.25 18.30 -4.98
CA ALA A 146 11.79 17.60 -3.81
C ALA A 146 10.70 16.84 -3.03
N LEU A 147 9.54 17.47 -2.81
CA LEU A 147 8.40 16.84 -2.15
C LEU A 147 7.92 15.59 -2.90
N ASN A 148 7.69 15.70 -4.21
CA ASN A 148 7.27 14.58 -5.04
C ASN A 148 8.29 13.44 -5.01
N LYS A 149 9.60 13.75 -5.04
CA LYS A 149 10.66 12.75 -4.91
C LYS A 149 10.61 12.03 -3.56
N GLN A 150 10.51 12.77 -2.46
CA GLN A 150 10.46 12.20 -1.12
C GLN A 150 9.23 11.30 -0.93
N THR A 151 8.07 11.67 -1.47
CA THR A 151 6.86 10.85 -1.41
C THR A 151 6.99 9.58 -2.26
N LYS A 152 7.54 9.67 -3.48
CA LYS A 152 7.83 8.48 -4.30
C LYS A 152 8.78 7.52 -3.60
N ASP A 153 9.82 8.05 -2.95
CA ASP A 153 10.77 7.25 -2.18
C ASP A 153 10.09 6.57 -0.98
N LEU A 154 9.21 7.27 -0.26
CA LEU A 154 8.41 6.70 0.83
C LEU A 154 7.52 5.55 0.32
N VAL A 155 6.76 5.78 -0.75
CA VAL A 155 5.86 4.77 -1.35
C VAL A 155 6.63 3.54 -1.79
N ALA A 156 7.78 3.72 -2.45
CA ALA A 156 8.63 2.61 -2.90
C ALA A 156 9.15 1.78 -1.70
N LYS A 157 9.63 2.46 -0.66
CA LYS A 157 10.13 1.82 0.56
C LYS A 157 9.04 1.07 1.33
N LEU A 158 7.86 1.68 1.49
CA LEU A 158 6.70 1.03 2.10
C LEU A 158 6.27 -0.21 1.29
N LYS A 159 6.15 -0.08 -0.03
CA LYS A 159 5.80 -1.20 -0.93
C LYS A 159 6.78 -2.36 -0.80
N GLN A 160 8.08 -2.05 -0.79
CA GLN A 160 9.12 -3.06 -0.61
C GLN A 160 9.01 -3.74 0.76
N ARG A 161 8.80 -2.98 1.84
CA ARG A 161 8.70 -3.51 3.19
C ARG A 161 7.45 -4.36 3.40
N CYS A 162 6.28 -3.85 3.01
CA CYS A 162 5.01 -4.58 3.07
C CYS A 162 5.10 -5.91 2.32
N ARG A 163 5.69 -5.93 1.11
CA ARG A 163 5.90 -7.16 0.32
C ARG A 163 6.76 -8.19 1.06
N ARG A 164 7.87 -7.76 1.66
CA ARG A 164 8.74 -8.64 2.46
C ARG A 164 7.99 -9.24 3.64
N GLU A 165 7.18 -8.45 4.35
CA GLU A 165 6.45 -8.91 5.53
C GLU A 165 5.32 -9.89 5.24
N ILE A 166 4.71 -9.83 4.04
CA ILE A 166 3.71 -10.82 3.60
C ILE A 166 4.32 -12.04 2.90
N GLY A 167 5.65 -12.09 2.78
CA GLY A 167 6.39 -13.18 2.13
C GLY A 167 6.36 -13.14 0.61
N LEU A 168 6.02 -11.99 0.00
CA LEU A 168 6.19 -11.78 -1.44
C LEU A 168 7.64 -11.38 -1.67
N THR A 169 8.47 -12.33 -2.11
CA THR A 169 9.84 -12.06 -2.55
C THR A 169 9.83 -11.07 -3.71
N VAL A 170 10.59 -9.99 -3.57
CA VAL A 170 10.86 -9.05 -4.65
C VAL A 170 11.86 -9.74 -5.58
N ARG A 171 11.33 -10.43 -6.59
CA ARG A 171 12.12 -10.81 -7.77
C ARG A 171 12.24 -9.61 -8.70
#